data_AF-A0A0B2ARA2-F1
#
_entry.id   AF-A0A0B2ARA2-F1
#
_cell.length_a   1.000
_cell.length_b   1.000
_cell.length_c   1.000
_cell.angle_alpha   90.00
_cell.angle_beta   90.00
_cell.angle_gamma   90.00
#
_symmetry.space_group_name_H-M   'P 1'
#
loop_
_entity.id
_entity.type
_entity.pdbx_description
1 polymer ?
#
loop_
_entity_poly.entity_id
_entity_poly.type
_entity_poly.pdbx_seq_one_letter_code
_entity_poly.pdbx_strand_id
1 'polypeptide(L)'
;MDIQQIEEAAHRRIEQDRNERIAAVREYANAAKRSADARVELSAADNEHLAKYRAALRQGWTDSDLKGFGIEPPAKKLGGRPRKARTAPRQRTSEE
;
A
#
# COMPACT_ATOMS: atom_id res chain seq x y z
N MET A 1 -6.51 -40.03 42.28
CA MET A 1 -5.76 -39.39 41.19
C MET A 1 -4.37 -39.12 41.72
N ASP A 2 -3.36 -39.73 41.12
CA ASP A 2 -1.98 -39.65 41.61
C ASP A 2 -1.40 -38.25 41.32
N ILE A 3 -0.51 -37.75 42.18
CA ILE A 3 0.11 -36.43 42.02
C ILE A 3 0.81 -36.34 40.66
N GLN A 4 1.43 -37.42 40.19
CA GLN A 4 2.08 -37.48 38.88
C GLN A 4 1.08 -37.25 37.73
N GLN A 5 -0.14 -37.80 37.85
CA GLN A 5 -1.17 -37.62 36.83
C GLN A 5 -1.69 -36.17 36.76
N ILE A 6 -1.71 -35.47 37.89
CA ILE A 6 -2.11 -34.06 37.97
C ILE A 6 -1.02 -33.17 37.34
N GLU A 7 0.25 -33.46 37.62
CA GLU A 7 1.40 -32.77 37.03
C GLU A 7 1.43 -32.93 35.50
N GLU A 8 1.27 -34.15 34.99
CA GLU A 8 1.20 -34.41 33.55
C GLU A 8 0.03 -33.67 32.87
N ALA A 9 -1.14 -33.67 33.51
CA ALA A 9 -2.32 -32.97 32.99
C ALA A 9 -2.10 -31.45 32.94
N ALA A 10 -1.48 -30.88 33.99
CA ALA A 10 -1.14 -29.45 34.03
C ALA A 10 -0.12 -29.09 32.95
N HIS A 11 0.93 -29.91 32.78
CA HIS A 11 1.94 -29.71 31.74
C HIS A 11 1.33 -29.73 30.34
N ARG A 12 0.53 -30.75 30.01
CA ARG A 12 -0.15 -30.83 28.71
C ARG A 12 -1.04 -29.63 28.45
N ARG A 13 -1.75 -29.15 29.48
CA ARG A 13 -2.62 -27.98 29.32
C ARG A 13 -1.83 -26.71 29.05
N ILE A 14 -0.72 -26.50 29.74
CA ILE A 14 0.17 -25.34 29.52
C ILE A 14 0.82 -25.40 28.14
N GLU A 15 1.31 -26.58 27.73
CA GLU A 15 1.89 -26.76 26.41
C GLU A 15 0.88 -26.52 25.29
N GLN A 16 -0.36 -27.00 25.47
CA GLN A 16 -1.43 -26.76 24.51
C GLN A 16 -1.75 -25.27 24.37
N ASP A 17 -1.99 -24.55 25.48
CA ASP A 17 -2.26 -23.10 25.46
C ASP A 17 -1.09 -22.33 24.83
N ARG A 18 0.15 -22.70 25.16
CA ARG A 18 1.34 -22.11 24.55
C ARG A 18 1.38 -22.34 23.04
N ASN A 19 1.11 -23.56 22.59
CA ASN A 19 1.14 -23.91 21.17
C ASN A 19 0.04 -23.19 20.39
N GLU A 20 -1.17 -23.09 20.96
CA GLU A 20 -2.30 -22.34 20.38
C GLU A 20 -1.94 -20.86 20.22
N ARG A 21 -1.33 -20.25 21.25
CA ARG A 21 -0.87 -18.85 21.17
C ARG A 21 0.22 -18.64 20.13
N ILE A 22 1.20 -19.55 20.06
CA ILE A 22 2.28 -19.47 19.06
C ILE A 22 1.70 -19.63 17.64
N ALA A 23 0.75 -20.54 17.44
CA ALA A 23 0.09 -20.73 16.16
C ALA A 23 -0.67 -19.47 15.73
N ALA A 24 -1.46 -18.87 16.63
CA ALA A 24 -2.17 -17.62 16.36
C ALA A 24 -1.23 -16.47 15.95
N VAL A 25 -0.10 -16.30 16.65
CA VAL A 25 0.90 -15.28 16.29
C VAL A 25 1.53 -15.57 14.93
N ARG A 26 1.84 -16.84 14.62
CA ARG A 26 2.37 -17.22 13.30
C ARG A 26 1.40 -16.95 12.17
N GLU A 27 0.13 -17.30 12.35
CA GLU A 27 -0.92 -17.03 11.37
C GLU A 27 -1.11 -15.54 11.15
N TYR A 28 -1.15 -14.76 12.24
CA TYR A 28 -1.22 -13.31 12.15
C TYR A 28 0.00 -12.71 11.42
N ALA A 29 1.21 -13.16 11.75
CA ALA A 29 2.43 -12.70 11.08
C ALA A 29 2.42 -13.03 9.57
N ASN A 30 1.93 -14.22 9.20
CA ASN A 30 1.76 -14.61 7.81
C ASN A 30 0.73 -13.74 7.10
N ALA A 31 -0.41 -13.45 7.73
CA ALA A 31 -1.43 -12.57 7.19
C ALA A 31 -0.91 -11.13 7.03
N ALA A 32 -0.17 -10.63 8.02
CA ALA A 32 0.46 -9.31 7.97
C ALA A 32 1.48 -9.21 6.83
N LYS A 33 2.32 -10.23 6.65
CA LYS A 33 3.27 -10.30 5.54
C LYS A 33 2.56 -10.30 4.19
N ARG A 34 1.54 -11.17 4.00
CA ARG A 34 0.75 -11.21 2.76
C ARG A 34 0.08 -9.87 2.46
N SER A 35 -0.42 -9.17 3.49
CA SER A 35 -1.00 -7.83 3.34
C SER A 35 0.03 -6.80 2.90
N ALA A 36 1.24 -6.85 3.45
CA ALA A 36 2.35 -5.98 3.03
C ALA A 36 2.77 -6.27 1.58
N ASP A 37 2.95 -7.54 1.22
CA ASP A 37 3.34 -7.97 -0.13
C ASP A 37 2.28 -7.54 -1.16
N ALA A 38 0.99 -7.74 -0.87
CA ALA A 38 -0.11 -7.33 -1.74
C ALA A 38 -0.18 -5.80 -1.93
N ARG A 39 0.18 -5.01 -0.90
CA ARG A 39 0.26 -3.54 -1.03
C ARG A 39 1.42 -3.09 -1.92
N VAL A 40 2.55 -3.80 -1.88
CA VAL A 40 3.68 -3.55 -2.78
C VAL A 40 3.28 -3.86 -4.22
N GLU A 41 2.66 -5.01 -4.44
CA GLU A 41 2.18 -5.43 -5.77
C GLU A 41 1.15 -4.43 -6.31
N LEU A 42 0.18 -4.03 -5.49
CA LEU A 42 -0.80 -3.01 -5.86
C LEU A 42 -0.12 -1.69 -6.25
N SER A 43 0.88 -1.25 -5.49
CA SER A 43 1.61 -0.03 -5.84
C SER A 43 2.42 -0.18 -7.14
N ALA A 44 2.94 -1.37 -7.44
CA ALA A 44 3.64 -1.62 -8.69
C ALA A 44 2.67 -1.58 -9.88
N ALA A 45 1.53 -2.27 -9.76
CA ALA A 45 0.46 -2.27 -10.75
C ALA A 45 -0.09 -0.86 -11.00
N ASP A 46 -0.32 -0.06 -9.96
CA ASP A 46 -0.74 1.33 -10.08
C ASP A 46 0.26 2.20 -10.86
N ASN A 47 1.56 2.01 -10.57
CA ASN A 47 2.62 2.76 -11.24
C ASN A 47 2.72 2.35 -12.72
N GLU A 48 2.58 1.06 -13.03
CA GLU A 48 2.54 0.57 -14.41
C GLU A 48 1.32 1.12 -15.15
N HIS A 49 0.12 1.03 -14.55
CA HIS A 49 -1.11 1.57 -15.11
C HIS A 49 -0.95 3.05 -15.45
N LEU A 50 -0.39 3.85 -14.53
CA LEU A 50 -0.10 5.26 -14.76
C LEU A 50 0.92 5.49 -15.89
N ALA A 51 1.97 4.67 -15.97
CA ALA A 51 2.99 4.77 -17.01
C ALA A 51 2.39 4.48 -18.40
N LYS A 52 1.57 3.43 -18.51
CA LYS A 52 0.88 3.04 -19.76
C LYS A 52 -0.17 4.07 -20.17
N TYR A 53 -0.96 4.58 -19.23
CA TYR A 53 -1.91 5.66 -19.48
C TYR A 53 -1.20 6.91 -20.03
N ARG A 54 -0.07 7.32 -19.42
CA ARG A 54 0.75 8.44 -19.93
C ARG A 54 1.35 8.16 -21.31
N ALA A 55 1.75 6.92 -21.58
CA ALA A 55 2.25 6.54 -22.89
C ALA A 55 1.14 6.65 -23.96
N ALA A 56 -0.09 6.22 -23.64
CA ALA A 56 -1.24 6.38 -24.52
C ALA A 56 -1.52 7.86 -24.82
N LEU A 57 -1.53 8.72 -23.79
CA LEU A 57 -1.71 10.16 -23.99
C LEU A 57 -0.62 10.78 -24.89
N ARG A 58 0.63 10.32 -24.78
CA ARG A 58 1.73 10.77 -25.64
C ARG A 58 1.59 10.30 -27.09
N GLN A 59 0.91 9.18 -27.32
CA GLN A 59 0.62 8.66 -28.66
C GLN A 59 -0.60 9.37 -29.31
N GLY A 60 -1.16 10.39 -28.65
CA GLY A 60 -2.25 11.20 -29.20
C GLY A 60 -3.65 10.73 -28.79
N TRP A 61 -3.77 9.70 -27.95
CA TRP A 61 -5.06 9.31 -27.37
C TRP A 61 -5.53 10.36 -26.36
N THR A 62 -6.82 10.68 -26.36
CA THR A 62 -7.40 11.57 -25.33
C THR A 62 -7.94 10.76 -24.15
N ASP A 63 -8.14 11.42 -23.01
CA ASP A 63 -8.80 10.78 -21.85
C ASP A 63 -10.21 10.27 -22.21
N SER A 64 -10.92 10.98 -23.10
CA SER A 64 -12.23 10.59 -23.60
C SER A 64 -12.17 9.33 -24.47
N ASP A 65 -11.14 9.17 -25.30
CA ASP A 65 -10.95 7.95 -26.09
C ASP A 65 -10.67 6.76 -25.17
N LEU A 66 -9.78 6.92 -24.18
CA LEU A 66 -9.45 5.86 -23.22
C LEU A 66 -10.66 5.44 -22.38
N LYS A 67 -11.47 6.40 -21.93
CA LYS A 67 -12.75 6.13 -21.28
C LYS A 67 -13.75 5.45 -22.21
N GLY A 68 -13.76 5.82 -23.49
CA GLY A 68 -14.58 5.16 -24.52
C GLY A 68 -14.25 3.68 -24.70
N PHE A 69 -12.99 3.29 -24.46
CA PHE A 69 -12.56 1.88 -24.43
C PHE A 69 -12.80 1.18 -23.09
N GLY A 70 -13.42 1.86 -22.11
CA GLY A 70 -13.62 1.34 -20.76
C GLY A 70 -12.35 1.33 -19.90
N ILE A 71 -11.29 2.02 -20.33
CA ILE A 71 -10.05 2.17 -19.56
C ILE A 71 -10.20 3.40 -18.68
N GLU A 72 -10.47 3.15 -17.40
CA GLU A 72 -10.66 4.22 -16.43
C GLU A 72 -9.31 4.83 -16.01
N PRO A 73 -9.21 6.16 -15.88
CA PRO A 73 -7.95 6.78 -15.50
C PRO A 73 -7.49 6.29 -14.11
N PRO A 74 -6.18 6.13 -13.90
CA PRO A 74 -5.64 5.64 -12.64
C PRO A 74 -6.15 6.49 -11.46
N ALA A 75 -6.71 5.82 -10.44
CA ALA A 75 -7.30 6.46 -9.25
C ALA A 75 -6.28 7.29 -8.46
N LYS A 76 -4.99 6.93 -8.57
CA LYS A 76 -3.88 7.75 -8.12
C LYS A 76 -3.84 9.00 -9.00
N LYS A 77 -4.54 10.06 -8.54
CA LYS A 77 -4.51 11.39 -9.15
C LYS A 77 -3.09 11.64 -9.62
N LEU A 78 -2.90 11.78 -10.94
CA LEU A 78 -1.65 12.23 -11.54
C LEU A 78 -1.09 13.28 -10.60
N GLY A 79 -0.03 12.94 -9.87
CA GLY A 79 0.62 13.86 -8.95
C GLY A 79 1.14 15.02 -9.78
N GLY A 80 0.27 16.00 -10.02
CA GLY A 80 0.59 17.25 -10.66
C GLY A 80 1.57 17.88 -9.71
N ARG A 81 2.86 17.80 -10.07
CA ARG A 81 3.95 18.54 -9.43
C ARG A 81 3.39 19.91 -9.06
N PRO A 82 3.36 20.31 -7.78
CA PRO A 82 2.82 21.62 -7.42
C PRO A 82 3.55 22.66 -8.26
N ARG A 83 2.79 23.37 -9.11
CA ARG A 83 3.31 24.51 -9.87
C ARG A 83 3.79 25.51 -8.82
N LYS A 84 5.11 25.56 -8.58
CA LYS A 84 5.72 26.66 -7.84
C LYS A 84 5.23 27.95 -8.49
N ALA A 85 4.43 28.71 -7.76
CA ALA A 85 4.05 30.05 -8.18
C ALA A 85 5.35 30.82 -8.44
N ARG A 86 5.50 31.37 -9.65
CA ARG A 86 6.58 32.32 -9.97
C ARG A 86 6.37 33.53 -9.08
N THR A 87 7.19 33.66 -8.03
CA THR A 87 7.31 34.91 -7.28
C THR A 87 7.75 36.00 -8.27
N ALA A 88 6.91 37.01 -8.47
CA ALA A 88 7.22 38.16 -9.30
C ALA A 88 8.42 38.94 -8.71
N PRO A 89 9.26 39.61 -9.54
CA PRO A 89 10.40 40.36 -9.04
C PRO A 89 9.90 41.57 -8.23
N ARG A 90 10.39 41.72 -7.00
CA ARG A 90 10.20 42.93 -6.19
C ARG A 90 10.76 44.13 -6.96
N GLN A 91 9.91 45.11 -7.24
CA GLN A 91 10.35 46.41 -7.72
C GLN A 91 11.29 47.04 -6.69
N ARG A 92 12.45 47.50 -7.16
CA ARG A 92 13.31 48.45 -6.45
C ARG A 92 12.52 49.74 -6.26
N THR A 93 12.10 50.03 -5.04
CA THR A 93 11.79 51.40 -4.65
C THR A 93 13.13 52.10 -4.40
N SER A 94 13.48 52.99 -5.33
CA SER A 94 14.40 54.09 -5.10
C SER A 94 13.86 54.91 -3.94
N GLU A 95 14.69 55.17 -2.93
CA GLU A 95 14.43 56.18 -1.91
C GLU A 95 15.37 57.35 -2.22
N GLU A 96 14.76 58.53 -2.34
CA GLU A 96 15.36 59.85 -2.57
C GLU A 96 15.62 60.53 -1.22
#